data_AF-A0A821L3K0-F1
#
_entry.id   AF-A0A821L3K0-F1
#
_cell.length_a   1.000
_cell.length_b   1.000
_cell.length_c   1.000
_cell.angle_alpha   90.00
_cell.angle_beta   90.00
_cell.angle_gamma   90.00
#
_symmetry.space_group_name_H-M   'P 1'
#
loop_
_entity.id
_entity.type
_entity.pdbx_description
1 polymer ?
#
loop_
_entity_poly.entity_id
_entity_poly.type
_entity_poly.pdbx_seq_one_letter_code
_entity_poly.pdbx_strand_id
1 'polypeptide(L)' 'MIIDDRMAICDSANINDRSLVDNCHSKFSVAINDLEEEDDRFNEEPVLVGKFCSSWRKKII' A
#
# COMPACT_ATOMS: atom_id res chain seq x y z
N MET A 1 2.94 1.74 -2.94
CA MET A 1 3.25 1.88 -1.50
C MET A 1 2.32 0.95 -0.74
N ILE A 2 2.80 0.21 0.26
CA ILE A 2 1.98 -0.64 1.14
C ILE A 2 2.19 -0.13 2.56
N ILE A 3 1.11 0.08 3.31
CA ILE A 3 1.10 0.66 4.66
C ILE A 3 0.45 -0.36 5.59
N ASP A 4 1.20 -0.78 6.60
CA ASP A 4 0.79 -1.66 7.71
C ASP A 4 0.04 -2.94 7.28
N ASP A 5 0.31 -3.46 6.09
CA ASP A 5 -0.42 -4.57 5.47
C ASP A 5 -1.96 -4.37 5.45
N ARG A 6 -2.45 -3.11 5.43
CA ARG A 6 -3.89 -2.78 5.45
C ARG A 6 -4.33 -1.80 4.37
N MET A 7 -3.42 -0.96 3.90
CA MET A 7 -3.67 -0.03 2.81
C MET A 7 -2.57 -0.13 1.77
N ALA A 8 -2.92 -0.03 0.50
CA ALA A 8 -1.97 0.13 -0.59
C ALA A 8 -2.31 1.33 -1.46
N ILE A 9 -1.28 2.05 -1.89
CA ILE A 9 -1.39 3.10 -2.90
C ILE A 9 -0.70 2.60 -4.17
N CYS A 10 -1.50 2.45 -5.22
CA CYS A 10 -1.05 2.13 -6.57
C CYS A 10 -1.07 3.40 -7.39
N ASP A 11 0.12 3.90 -7.75
CA ASP A 11 0.25 5.20 -8.39
C ASP A 11 1.20 5.15 -9.59
N SER A 12 0.91 6.03 -10.55
CA SER A 12 1.80 6.41 -11.65
C SER A 12 2.80 7.52 -11.27
N ALA A 13 2.61 8.14 -10.10
CA ALA A 13 3.50 9.14 -9.53
C ALA A 13 4.69 8.50 -8.80
N ASN A 14 5.90 8.93 -9.17
CA ASN A 14 7.10 8.62 -8.39
C ASN A 14 7.18 9.53 -7.17
N ILE A 15 7.92 9.14 -6.14
CA ILE A 15 8.16 10.00 -4.97
C ILE A 15 9.26 11.02 -5.32
N ASN A 16 8.87 12.11 -6.01
CA ASN A 16 9.73 13.24 -6.35
C ASN A 16 8.91 14.48 -6.70
N ASP A 17 9.55 15.65 -6.66
CA ASP A 17 8.91 16.94 -6.96
C ASP A 17 8.26 16.95 -8.35
N ARG A 18 8.85 16.27 -9.35
CA ARG A 18 8.29 16.23 -10.71
C ARG A 18 6.91 15.57 -10.77
N SER A 19 6.65 14.55 -9.94
CA SER A 19 5.38 13.81 -9.96
C SER A 19 4.41 14.25 -8.87
N LEU A 20 4.91 14.89 -7.80
CA LEU A 20 4.12 15.30 -6.64
C LEU A 20 3.81 16.82 -6.62
N VAL A 21 4.58 17.65 -7.34
CA VAL A 21 4.34 19.09 -7.48
C VAL A 21 3.66 19.33 -8.83
N ASP A 22 2.40 19.73 -8.74
CA ASP A 22 1.32 19.58 -9.72
C ASP A 22 1.39 20.55 -10.91
N ASN A 23 2.45 20.47 -11.74
CA ASN A 23 2.60 21.40 -12.87
C ASN A 23 3.11 20.79 -14.19
N CYS A 24 3.31 19.47 -14.29
CA CYS A 24 4.02 18.92 -15.46
C CYS A 24 3.41 17.67 -16.12
N HIS A 25 2.70 16.78 -15.41
CA HIS A 25 2.16 15.54 -15.98
C HIS A 25 0.85 15.12 -15.31
N SER A 26 -0.16 14.71 -16.09
CA SER A 26 -1.36 14.07 -15.54
C SER A 26 -1.00 12.76 -14.84
N LYS A 27 -1.41 12.62 -13.58
CA LYS A 27 -1.20 11.43 -12.75
C LYS A 27 -2.53 10.87 -12.27
N PHE A 28 -2.57 9.57 -12.07
CA PHE A 28 -3.70 8.89 -11.44
C PHE A 28 -3.18 7.92 -10.38
N SER A 29 -3.90 7.87 -9.27
CA SER A 29 -3.56 7.09 -8.07
C SER A 29 -4.81 6.39 -7.55
N VAL A 30 -4.64 5.16 -7.07
CA VAL A 30 -5.69 4.37 -6.41
C VAL A 30 -5.23 4.04 -5.01
N ALA A 31 -6.03 4.44 -4.02
CA ALA A 31 -5.90 3.96 -2.64
C ALA A 31 -6.82 2.75 -2.44
N ILE A 32 -6.23 1.63 -2.05
CA ILE A 32 -6.91 0.37 -1.74
C ILE A 32 -6.86 0.22 -0.22
N ASN A 33 -8.03 0.10 0.41
CA ASN A 33 -8.17 -0.24 1.82
C ASN A 33 -8.75 -1.63 1.92
N ASP A 34 -8.10 -2.50 2.67
CA ASP A 34 -8.66 -3.81 2.96
C ASP A 34 -9.87 -3.68 3.89
N LEU A 35 -10.95 -4.36 3.50
CA LEU A 35 -12.14 -4.54 4.33
C LEU A 35 -12.15 -5.92 4.99
N GLU A 36 -11.42 -6.88 4.41
CA GLU A 36 -11.26 -8.21 4.96
C GLU A 36 -9.89 -8.35 5.62
N GLU A 37 -9.90 -8.79 6.87
CA GLU A 37 -8.70 -8.99 7.66
C GLU A 37 -8.40 -10.48 7.89
N GLU A 38 -7.14 -10.80 8.19
CA GLU A 38 -6.63 -12.10 8.60
C GLU A 38 -5.61 -11.95 9.74
N ASP A 39 -5.43 -13.01 10.53
CA ASP A 39 -4.40 -13.05 11.58
C ASP A 39 -2.99 -13.15 10.97
N ASP A 40 -2.06 -12.33 11.46
CA ASP A 40 -0.64 -12.39 11.14
C ASP A 40 0.21 -11.99 12.35
N ARG A 41 1.52 -11.92 12.19
CA ARG A 41 2.46 -11.47 13.22
C ARG A 41 3.27 -10.28 12.74
N PHE A 42 3.40 -9.29 13.62
CA PHE A 42 4.34 -8.20 13.45
C PHE A 42 5.27 -8.16 14.67
N ASN A 43 6.55 -8.41 14.45
CA ASN A 43 7.55 -8.49 15.52
C ASN A 43 7.14 -9.48 16.64
N GLU A 44 6.72 -10.70 16.25
CA GLU A 44 6.17 -11.76 17.12
C GLU A 44 4.83 -11.45 17.83
N GLU A 45 4.34 -10.22 17.76
CA GLU A 45 3.04 -9.85 18.32
C GLU A 45 1.90 -10.19 17.32
N PRO A 46 0.78 -10.77 17.80
CA PRO A 46 -0.37 -11.06 16.95
C PRO A 46 -1.04 -9.76 16.49
N VAL A 47 -1.27 -9.64 15.18
CA VAL A 47 -1.90 -8.47 14.55
C VAL A 47 -2.93 -8.92 13.51
N LEU A 48 -3.97 -8.11 13.33
CA LEU A 48 -4.87 -8.24 12.18
C LEU A 48 -4.28 -7.46 11.01
N VAL A 49 -4.20 -8.10 9.84
CA VAL A 49 -3.73 -7.49 8.61
C VAL A 49 -4.78 -7.64 7.52
N GLY A 50 -4.77 -6.75 6.54
CA GLY A 50 -5.64 -6.83 5.38
C GLY A 50 -5.22 -7.97 4.45
N LYS A 51 -6.18 -8.78 3.99
CA LYS A 51 -5.89 -9.96 3.15
C LYS A 51 -5.22 -9.61 1.82
N PHE A 52 -5.64 -8.54 1.16
CA PHE A 52 -5.04 -8.14 -0.11
C PHE A 52 -3.63 -7.60 0.11
N CYS A 53 -3.46 -6.65 1.03
CA CYS A 53 -2.19 -5.98 1.26
C CYS A 53 -1.13 -6.94 1.83
N SER A 54 -1.49 -7.79 2.81
CA SER A 54 -0.58 -8.79 3.38
C SER A 54 -0.10 -9.78 2.31
N SER A 55 -1.03 -10.33 1.51
CA SER A 55 -0.71 -11.32 0.49
C SER A 55 0.11 -10.73 -0.65
N TRP A 56 -0.13 -9.46 -0.99
CA TRP A 56 0.66 -8.78 -1.99
C TRP A 56 2.07 -8.48 -1.50
N ARG A 57 2.24 -7.91 -0.30
CA ARG A 57 3.57 -7.68 0.31
C ARG A 57 4.39 -8.97 0.34
N LYS A 58 3.79 -10.07 0.80
CA LYS A 58 4.46 -11.40 0.88
C LYS A 58 4.89 -11.97 -0.49
N LYS A 59 4.31 -11.50 -1.61
CA LYS A 59 4.68 -11.94 -2.97
C LYS A 59 5.80 -11.13 -3.61
N ILE A 60 5.99 -9.89 -3.17
CA ILE A 60 6.96 -8.95 -3.77
C ILE A 60 8.28 -8.87 -2.99
N ILE A 61 8.32 -9.49 -1.80
CA ILE A 61 9.52 -9.70 -0.97
C ILE A 61 9.99 -11.14 -1.19
#